data_AF-K2B0R0-F1
#
_entry.id   AF-K2B0R0-F1
#
_cell.length_a   1.000
_cell.length_b   1.000
_cell.length_c   1.000
_cell.angle_alpha   90.00
_cell.angle_beta   90.00
_cell.angle_gamma   90.00
#
_symmetry.space_group_name_H-M   'P 1'
#
loop_
_entity.id
_entity.type
_entity.pdbx_description
1 polymer ?
#
loop_
_entity_poly.entity_id
_entity_poly.type
_entity_poly.pdbx_seq_one_letter_code
_entity_poly.pdbx_strand_id
1 'polypeptide(L)'
;YSSYERIEDIMAQADIVYMTRIQGERFPDQMEYERVKDVYVLTKNMLAPAKPTMRIMHPLPRVNELKEEIDPTPHAYYFEQAHNGLYVRQALLGLVLGALHA
;
A
#
# COMPACT_ATOMS: atom_id res chain seq x y z
N TYR A 1 -11.06 4.60 17.26
CA TYR A 1 -11.10 4.32 15.81
C TYR A 1 -11.91 5.43 15.16
N SER A 2 -11.44 5.96 14.03
CA SER A 2 -12.17 6.92 13.20
C SER A 2 -12.15 6.43 11.75
N SER A 3 -13.16 6.81 10.98
CA SER A 3 -13.32 6.47 9.57
C SER A 3 -13.43 7.74 8.75
N TYR A 4 -12.85 7.73 7.55
CA TYR A 4 -12.82 8.85 6.63
C TYR A 4 -13.20 8.34 5.24
N GLU A 5 -13.90 9.17 4.47
CA GLU A 5 -14.30 8.85 3.10
C GLU A 5 -13.27 9.34 2.07
N ARG A 6 -12.36 10.24 2.45
CA ARG A 6 -11.35 10.81 1.56
C ARG A 6 -9.97 10.65 2.16
N ILE A 7 -8.99 10.36 1.31
CA ILE A 7 -7.60 10.11 1.72
C ILE A 7 -6.96 11.40 2.26
N GLU A 8 -7.32 12.54 1.68
CA GLU A 8 -6.80 13.87 1.98
C GLU A 8 -7.11 14.30 3.41
N ASP A 9 -8.22 13.82 3.99
CA ASP A 9 -8.68 14.22 5.33
C ASP A 9 -7.76 13.73 6.46
N ILE A 10 -6.90 12.74 6.19
CA ILE A 10 -6.00 12.13 7.18
C ILE A 10 -4.52 12.22 6.81
N MET A 11 -4.18 12.66 5.60
CA MET A 11 -2.81 12.62 5.06
C MET A 11 -1.78 13.39 5.92
N ALA A 12 -2.18 14.50 6.54
CA ALA A 12 -1.31 15.29 7.43
C ALA A 12 -0.95 14.57 8.73
N GLN A 13 -1.76 13.60 9.15
CA GLN A 13 -1.64 12.93 10.44
C GLN A 13 -1.02 11.54 10.32
N ALA A 14 -1.14 10.90 9.16
CA ALA A 14 -0.66 9.54 8.94
C ALA A 14 0.88 9.46 8.92
N ASP A 15 1.42 8.48 9.64
CA ASP A 15 2.84 8.08 9.55
C ASP A 15 3.03 6.97 8.50
N ILE A 16 2.01 6.12 8.32
CA ILE A 16 1.97 5.06 7.31
C ILE A 16 0.64 5.14 6.57
N VAL A 17 0.68 5.12 5.25
CA VAL A 17 -0.49 4.93 4.39
C VAL A 17 -0.38 3.57 3.74
N TYR A 18 -1.24 2.63 4.15
CA TYR A 18 -1.28 1.28 3.59
C TYR A 18 -2.38 1.18 2.54
N MET A 19 -2.00 1.17 1.27
CA MET A 19 -2.92 1.07 0.14
C MET A 19 -3.18 -0.41 -0.20
N THR A 20 -4.38 -0.70 -0.71
CA THR A 20 -4.76 -2.05 -1.17
C THR A 20 -5.41 -2.01 -2.54
N ARG A 21 -5.10 -2.99 -3.37
CA ARG A 21 -5.78 -3.21 -4.66
C ARG A 21 -7.26 -3.54 -4.45
N ILE A 22 -8.14 -2.90 -5.23
CA ILE A 22 -9.52 -3.37 -5.41
C ILE A 22 -9.48 -4.62 -6.28
N GLN A 23 -9.79 -5.77 -5.67
CA GLN A 23 -9.67 -7.07 -6.31
C GLN A 23 -10.91 -7.39 -7.15
N GLY A 24 -10.87 -7.07 -8.44
CA GLY A 24 -11.97 -7.34 -9.38
C GLY A 24 -12.41 -8.79 -9.41
N GLU A 25 -11.50 -9.73 -9.20
CA GLU A 25 -11.77 -11.17 -9.10
C GLU A 25 -12.70 -11.56 -7.92
N ARG A 26 -13.01 -10.64 -7.01
CA ARG A 26 -13.94 -10.86 -5.89
C ARG A 26 -15.34 -10.30 -6.13
N PHE A 27 -15.57 -9.60 -7.24
CA PHE A 27 -16.88 -9.04 -7.56
C PHE A 27 -17.72 -10.06 -8.33
N PRO A 28 -19.01 -10.24 -7.98
CA PRO A 28 -19.91 -11.12 -8.73
C PRO A 28 -20.32 -10.51 -10.08
N ASP A 29 -20.29 -9.18 -10.19
CA ASP A 29 -20.61 -8.42 -11.39
C ASP A 29 -19.45 -7.48 -11.75
N GLN A 30 -18.99 -7.57 -13.00
CA GLN A 30 -17.93 -6.72 -13.52
C GLN A 30 -18.34 -5.25 -13.53
N MET A 31 -19.62 -4.92 -13.73
CA MET A 31 -20.07 -3.53 -13.69
C MET A 31 -19.96 -2.91 -12.30
N GLU A 32 -20.12 -3.68 -11.22
CA GLU A 32 -19.90 -3.17 -9.86
C GLU A 32 -18.43 -2.85 -9.62
N TYR A 33 -17.52 -3.71 -10.06
CA TYR A 33 -16.08 -3.45 -9.99
C TYR A 33 -15.70 -2.17 -10.74
N GLU A 34 -16.18 -2.00 -11.97
CA GLU A 34 -15.90 -0.83 -12.81
C GLU A 34 -16.34 0.49 -12.14
N ARG A 35 -17.39 0.47 -11.32
CA ARG A 35 -17.86 1.66 -10.58
C ARG A 35 -16.96 2.04 -9.40
N VAL A 36 -16.24 1.08 -8.80
CA VAL A 36 -15.53 1.31 -7.54
C VAL A 36 -14.00 1.26 -7.65
N LYS A 37 -13.46 0.67 -8.72
CA LYS A 37 -12.01 0.46 -8.89
C LYS A 37 -11.16 1.73 -8.83
N ASP A 38 -11.73 2.89 -9.19
CA ASP A 38 -11.04 4.17 -9.26
C ASP A 38 -11.50 5.17 -8.17
N VAL A 39 -12.24 4.70 -7.14
CA VAL A 39 -12.73 5.58 -6.06
C VAL A 39 -11.59 6.03 -5.14
N TYR A 40 -10.66 5.15 -4.83
CA TYR A 40 -9.53 5.42 -3.91
C TYR A 40 -8.22 5.38 -4.68
N VAL A 41 -7.91 6.48 -5.36
CA VAL A 41 -6.69 6.64 -6.15
C VAL A 41 -5.77 7.66 -5.45
N LEU A 42 -4.59 7.21 -5.04
CA LEU A 42 -3.57 8.08 -4.48
C LEU A 42 -2.72 8.68 -5.61
N THR A 43 -2.62 10.00 -5.61
CA THR A 43 -1.81 10.81 -6.54
C THR A 43 -0.73 11.58 -5.80
N LYS A 44 0.31 12.03 -6.52
CA LYS A 44 1.41 12.82 -5.94
C LYS A 44 0.93 14.14 -5.34
N ASN A 45 -0.07 14.78 -5.94
CA ASN A 45 -0.61 16.05 -5.46
C ASN A 45 -1.23 15.94 -4.07
N MET A 46 -1.82 14.78 -3.75
CA MET A 46 -2.42 14.51 -2.43
C MET A 46 -1.38 14.39 -1.33
N LEU A 47 -0.09 14.26 -1.66
CA LEU A 47 1.01 14.17 -0.69
C LEU A 47 1.46 15.54 -0.17
N ALA A 48 0.94 16.65 -0.68
CA ALA A 48 1.33 18.00 -0.25
C ALA A 48 1.28 18.23 1.27
N PRO A 49 0.28 17.74 2.03
CA PRO A 49 0.26 17.89 3.49
C PRO A 49 0.97 16.75 4.24
N ALA A 50 1.53 15.75 3.55
CA ALA A 50 2.10 14.57 4.19
C ALA A 50 3.34 14.90 5.03
N LYS A 51 3.51 14.18 6.14
CA LYS A 51 4.73 14.28 6.94
C LYS A 51 5.94 13.87 6.09
N PRO A 52 7.10 14.55 6.18
CA PRO A 52 8.31 14.16 5.45
C PRO A 52 8.75 12.69 5.70
N THR A 53 8.44 12.16 6.88
CA THR A 53 8.76 10.78 7.30
C THR A 53 7.70 9.76 6.91
N MET A 54 6.54 10.18 6.40
CA MET A 54 5.44 9.28 6.05
C MET A 54 5.86 8.29 4.98
N ARG A 55 5.47 7.01 5.12
CA ARG A 55 5.73 5.96 4.12
C ARG A 55 4.44 5.36 3.58
N ILE A 56 4.42 5.16 2.26
CA ILE A 56 3.35 4.49 1.53
C ILE A 56 3.73 3.03 1.36
N MET A 57 2.89 2.14 1.88
CA MET A 57 3.00 0.70 1.75
C MET A 57 1.89 0.17 0.83
N HIS A 58 2.19 -0.91 0.11
CA HIS A 58 1.25 -1.55 -0.80
C HIS A 58 1.71 -3.01 -1.01
N PRO A 59 0.82 -4.01 -0.89
CA PRO A 59 1.21 -5.42 -0.97
C PRO A 59 1.57 -5.88 -2.38
N LEU A 60 1.22 -5.10 -3.41
CA LEU A 60 1.37 -5.41 -4.84
C LEU A 60 0.60 -6.69 -5.28
N PRO A 61 0.35 -6.88 -6.59
CA PRO A 61 0.51 -5.92 -7.69
C PRO A 61 -0.45 -4.74 -7.53
N ARG A 62 -0.04 -3.55 -7.99
CA ARG A 62 -0.92 -2.38 -8.08
C ARG A 62 -1.65 -2.33 -9.43
N VAL A 63 -2.81 -1.70 -9.48
CA VAL A 63 -3.53 -1.41 -10.74
C VAL A 63 -3.65 0.09 -10.96
N ASN A 64 -4.66 0.73 -10.37
CA ASN A 64 -4.98 2.14 -10.58
C ASN A 64 -4.98 2.94 -9.27
N GLU A 65 -5.12 2.25 -8.14
CA GLU A 65 -5.23 2.79 -6.77
C GLU A 65 -4.00 3.61 -6.35
N LEU A 66 -2.85 3.43 -7.00
CA LEU A 66 -1.59 4.10 -6.68
C LEU A 66 -0.89 4.53 -7.97
N LYS A 67 -0.85 5.83 -8.24
CA LYS A 67 -0.26 6.36 -9.49
C LYS A 67 1.27 6.27 -9.49
N GLU A 68 1.83 5.98 -10.66
CA GLU A 68 3.28 5.77 -10.86
C GLU A 68 4.13 7.03 -10.60
N GLU A 69 3.53 8.22 -10.66
CA GLU A 69 4.21 9.48 -10.29
C GLU A 69 4.66 9.55 -8.82
N ILE A 70 4.18 8.62 -7.99
CA ILE A 70 4.57 8.48 -6.58
C ILE A 70 5.91 7.73 -6.45
N ASP A 71 6.27 6.87 -7.40
CA ASP A 71 7.48 6.04 -7.37
C ASP A 71 8.76 6.82 -7.09
N PRO A 72 9.03 7.99 -7.73
CA PRO A 72 10.25 8.75 -7.45
C PRO A 72 10.18 9.57 -6.15
N THR A 73 9.05 9.55 -5.43
CA THR A 73 8.92 10.31 -4.17
C THR A 73 9.59 9.58 -3.02
N PRO A 74 10.11 10.31 -2.01
CA PRO A 74 10.65 9.66 -0.81
C PRO A 74 9.59 8.89 0.00
N HIS A 75 8.30 9.05 -0.30
CA HIS A 75 7.23 8.35 0.40
C HIS A 75 7.00 6.93 -0.12
N ALA A 76 7.43 6.59 -1.34
CA ALA A 76 7.25 5.26 -1.90
C ALA A 76 8.12 4.23 -1.15
N TYR A 77 7.49 3.32 -0.39
CA TYR A 77 8.18 2.27 0.38
C TYR A 77 7.77 0.85 -0.04
N TYR A 78 6.79 0.72 -0.94
CA TYR A 78 6.27 -0.58 -1.37
C TYR A 78 7.28 -1.43 -2.16
N PHE A 79 8.32 -0.84 -2.75
CA PHE A 79 9.42 -1.59 -3.36
C PHE A 79 10.35 -2.20 -2.29
N GLU A 80 10.82 -1.39 -1.32
CA GLU A 80 11.54 -1.88 -0.14
C GLU A 80 10.72 -2.92 0.63
N GLN A 81 9.41 -2.71 0.80
CA GLN A 81 8.50 -3.68 1.40
C GLN A 81 8.53 -5.03 0.66
N ALA A 82 8.44 -5.02 -0.67
CA ALA A 82 8.48 -6.26 -1.47
C ALA A 82 9.84 -6.96 -1.35
N HIS A 83 10.93 -6.20 -1.38
CA HIS A 83 12.30 -6.70 -1.17
C HIS A 83 12.46 -7.31 0.23
N ASN A 84 11.95 -6.65 1.27
CA ASN A 84 11.95 -7.15 2.64
C ASN A 84 11.18 -8.47 2.79
N GLY A 85 10.23 -8.76 1.90
CA GLY A 85 9.54 -10.04 1.83
C GLY A 85 10.48 -11.23 1.63
N LEU A 86 11.62 -11.07 0.95
CA LEU A 86 12.64 -12.11 0.84
C LEU A 86 13.24 -12.45 2.20
N TYR A 87 13.72 -11.44 2.93
CA TYR A 87 14.38 -11.62 4.22
C TYR A 87 13.43 -12.16 5.28
N VAL A 88 12.18 -11.68 5.31
CA VAL A 88 11.15 -12.18 6.23
C VAL A 88 10.89 -13.67 5.97
N ARG A 89 10.80 -14.11 4.71
CA ARG A 89 10.60 -15.52 4.37
C ARG A 89 11.81 -16.38 4.73
N GLN A 90 13.03 -15.90 4.46
CA GLN A 90 14.26 -16.61 4.86
C GLN A 90 14.34 -16.80 6.37
N ALA A 91 14.08 -15.73 7.14
CA ALA A 91 14.06 -15.79 8.59
C ALA A 91 12.98 -16.74 9.11
N LEU A 92 11.75 -16.64 8.59
CA LEU A 92 10.64 -17.50 8.99
C LEU A 92 10.93 -18.98 8.71
N LEU A 93 11.44 -19.30 7.51
CA LEU A 93 11.84 -20.67 7.15
C LEU A 93 12.98 -21.17 8.03
N GLY A 94 13.98 -20.32 8.30
CA GLY A 94 15.08 -20.67 9.19
C GLY A 94 14.61 -21.02 10.60
N LEU A 95 13.69 -20.24 11.17
CA LEU A 95 13.12 -20.50 12.49
C LEU A 95 12.29 -21.79 12.51
N VAL A 96 11.42 -22.00 11.51
CA VAL A 96 10.53 -23.17 11.45
C VAL A 96 11.31 -24.47 11.22
N LEU A 97 12.38 -24.44 10.41
CA LEU A 97 13.20 -25.61 10.10
C LEU A 97 14.36 -25.83 11.08
N GLY A 98 14.49 -24.99 12.11
CA GLY A 98 15.56 -25.10 13.11
C GLY A 98 16.96 -24.71 12.61
N ALA A 99 17.05 -23.99 11.48
CA ALA A 99 18.31 -23.43 10.98
C ALA A 99 18.66 -22.09 11.64
N LEU A 100 17.68 -21.42 12.27
CA LEU A 100 17.84 -20.23 13.09
C LEU A 100 17.20 -20.46 14.46
N HIS A 101 17.79 -19.89 15.50
CA HIS A 101 17.22 -19.87 16.86
C HIS A 101 16.85 -18.42 17.21
N ALA A 102 15.73 -18.27 17.92
CA ALA A 102 15.23 -16.98 18.39
C ALA A 102 16.04 -16.43 19.57
#